data_AF-A0A0G0RNP4-F1
#
_entry.id   AF-A0A0G0RNP4-F1
#
_cell.length_a   1.000
_cell.length_b   1.000
_cell.length_c   1.000
_cell.angle_alpha   90.00
_cell.angle_beta   90.00
_cell.angle_gamma   90.00
#
_symmetry.space_group_name_H-M   'P 1'
#
loop_
_entity.id
_entity.type
_entity.pdbx_description
1 polymer ?
#
loop_
_entity_poly.entity_id
_entity_poly.type
_entity_poly.pdbx_seq_one_letter_code
_entity_poly.pdbx_strand_id
1 'polypeptide(L)'
;METKNEAGEIVEVEETLDLPVVEEGEDDTTDWKAEAEKLQHKAISQRERTKTLKKELADARKAVGVVAGSKETLSQPKTGELDETQLDYLDLKGITDSESITVIQKVIQKTGQTLREVLKDDYVIAKLAYLKAEKDVKSAIPSSTRRGGDVSGDISSAIVKFEETGILPKDFELASKVTDAVTAKGNRNKPSWH
;
A
#
# COMPACT_ATOMS: atom_id res chain seq x y z
N MET A 1 -11.25 42.73 37.34
CA MET A 1 -9.84 42.30 37.52
C MET A 1 -9.20 42.38 36.16
N GLU A 2 -8.35 43.39 35.99
CA GLU A 2 -7.68 43.76 34.75
C GLU A 2 -6.36 42.99 34.64
N THR A 3 -6.16 42.24 33.56
CA THR A 3 -4.85 41.70 33.20
C THR A 3 -4.34 42.49 32.00
N LYS A 4 -3.27 43.24 32.26
CA LYS A 4 -2.61 44.21 31.40
C LYS A 4 -1.89 43.54 30.23
N ASN A 5 -1.92 44.22 29.09
CA ASN A 5 -1.09 43.99 27.91
C ASN A 5 0.40 44.10 28.27
N GLU A 6 1.19 43.12 27.84
CA GLU A 6 2.65 43.22 27.80
C GLU A 6 3.06 43.03 26.34
N ALA A 7 3.23 44.17 25.67
CA ALA A 7 3.73 44.26 24.31
C ALA A 7 5.23 43.91 24.35
N GLY A 8 5.59 42.81 23.69
CA GLY A 8 6.96 42.39 23.49
C GLY A 8 7.75 43.46 22.75
N GLU A 9 8.74 43.98 23.45
CA GLU A 9 9.74 44.94 23.01
C GLU A 9 10.56 44.35 21.86
N ILE A 10 10.47 45.00 20.69
CA ILE A 10 11.27 44.70 19.51
C ILE A 10 12.64 45.33 19.75
N VAL A 11 13.61 44.50 20.12
CA VAL A 11 15.02 44.89 20.20
C VAL A 11 15.56 44.97 18.77
N GLU A 12 15.61 46.18 18.22
CA GLU A 12 16.41 46.53 17.05
C GLU A 12 17.89 46.32 17.41
N VAL A 13 18.42 45.17 16.99
CA VAL A 13 19.87 44.96 16.91
C VAL A 13 20.31 45.63 15.61
N GLU A 14 20.87 46.84 15.72
CA GLU A 14 21.69 47.43 14.66
C GLU A 14 22.88 46.50 14.41
N GLU A 15 22.71 45.60 13.45
CA GLU A 15 23.76 44.76 12.91
C GLU A 15 24.69 45.65 12.09
N THR A 16 25.71 46.21 12.76
CA THR A 16 26.85 46.86 12.10
C THR A 16 27.54 45.83 11.23
N LEU A 17 27.12 45.76 9.96
CA LEU A 17 27.83 45.11 8.86
C LEU A 17 29.17 45.82 8.66
N ASP A 18 30.16 45.42 9.45
CA ASP A 18 31.59 45.66 9.17
C ASP A 18 31.93 44.90 7.88
N LEU A 19 31.57 45.51 6.76
CA LEU A 19 32.08 45.14 5.45
C LEU A 19 33.59 45.36 5.49
N PRO A 20 34.42 44.34 5.21
CA PRO A 20 35.85 44.56 5.10
C PRO A 20 36.08 45.58 3.97
N VAL A 21 36.61 46.75 4.34
CA VAL A 21 37.14 47.71 3.39
C VAL A 21 38.28 47.02 2.65
N VAL A 22 38.03 46.65 1.39
CA VAL A 22 39.08 46.20 0.49
C VAL A 22 39.87 47.45 0.12
N GLU A 23 41.06 47.60 0.71
CA GLU A 23 42.08 48.53 0.24
C GLU A 23 42.49 48.10 -1.18
N GLU A 24 41.87 48.73 -2.18
CA GLU A 24 42.35 48.70 -3.55
C GLU A 24 43.58 49.60 -3.68
N GLY A 25 44.75 48.98 -3.73
CA GLY A 25 45.95 49.56 -4.34
C GLY A 25 47.22 49.42 -3.52
N GLU A 26 48.05 48.42 -3.84
CA GLU A 26 49.48 48.58 -4.16
C GLU A 26 50.11 47.19 -4.38
N ASP A 27 50.94 47.08 -5.41
CA ASP A 27 51.68 45.91 -5.89
C ASP A 27 50.87 44.80 -6.61
N ASP A 28 50.45 45.08 -7.85
CA ASP A 28 50.19 44.05 -8.86
C ASP A 28 51.52 43.44 -9.34
N THR A 29 52.22 42.77 -8.40
CA THR A 29 53.38 41.90 -8.63
C THR A 29 52.95 40.42 -8.70
N THR A 30 51.65 40.18 -8.91
CA THR A 30 51.10 38.85 -9.01
C THR A 30 51.42 38.30 -10.40
N ASP A 31 52.35 37.34 -10.48
CA ASP A 31 52.60 36.56 -11.70
C ASP A 31 51.35 35.72 -12.02
N TRP A 32 50.36 36.32 -12.68
CA TRP A 32 49.11 35.68 -13.09
C TRP A 32 49.33 34.39 -13.89
N LYS A 33 50.46 34.29 -14.58
CA LYS A 33 50.89 33.09 -15.29
C LYS A 33 51.25 31.95 -14.31
N ALA A 34 51.97 32.24 -13.24
CA ALA A 34 52.30 31.27 -12.20
C ALA A 34 51.06 30.86 -11.40
N GLU A 35 50.14 31.80 -11.14
CA GLU A 35 48.85 31.53 -10.49
C GLU A 35 47.97 30.59 -11.35
N ALA A 36 47.90 30.85 -12.66
CA ALA A 36 47.18 30.00 -13.61
C ALA A 36 47.77 28.58 -13.72
N GLU A 37 49.10 28.45 -13.75
CA GLU A 37 49.77 27.14 -13.75
C GLU A 37 49.46 26.36 -12.46
N LYS A 38 49.50 27.00 -11.28
CA LYS A 38 49.11 26.37 -10.01
C LYS A 38 47.67 25.87 -10.03
N LEU A 39 46.73 26.65 -10.57
CA LEU A 39 45.32 26.25 -10.68
C LEU A 39 45.13 25.07 -11.66
N GLN A 40 45.85 25.06 -12.79
CA GLN A 40 45.83 23.92 -13.72
C GLN A 40 46.36 22.65 -13.06
N HIS A 41 47.51 22.73 -12.37
CA HIS A 41 48.07 21.59 -11.65
C HIS A 41 47.13 21.07 -10.55
N LYS A 42 46.46 21.96 -9.82
CA LYS A 42 45.46 21.60 -8.81
C LYS A 42 44.25 20.89 -9.44
N ALA A 43 43.75 21.37 -10.58
CA ALA A 43 42.64 20.75 -11.29
C ALA A 43 43.00 19.37 -11.84
N ILE A 44 44.20 19.20 -12.38
CA ILE A 44 44.71 17.91 -12.86
C ILE A 44 44.84 16.92 -11.68
N SER A 45 45.43 17.35 -10.56
CA SER A 45 45.57 16.53 -9.35
C SER A 45 44.20 16.08 -8.79
N GLN A 46 43.20 16.96 -8.77
CA GLN A 46 41.84 16.59 -8.35
C GLN A 46 41.19 15.58 -9.30
N ARG A 47 41.39 15.72 -10.61
CA ARG A 47 40.89 14.76 -11.60
C ARG A 47 41.56 13.39 -11.45
N GLU A 48 42.85 13.35 -11.15
CA GLU A 48 43.57 12.11 -10.91
C GLU A 48 43.10 11.43 -9.63
N ARG A 49 42.98 12.19 -8.52
CA ARG A 49 42.44 11.68 -7.25
C ARG A 49 41.03 11.11 -7.40
N THR A 50 40.15 11.80 -8.12
CA THR A 50 38.78 11.30 -8.33
C THR A 50 38.75 10.05 -9.20
N LYS A 51 39.67 9.92 -10.17
CA LYS A 51 39.81 8.69 -10.98
C LYS A 51 40.33 7.53 -10.15
N THR A 52 41.34 7.73 -9.30
CA THR A 52 41.88 6.67 -8.43
C THR A 52 40.85 6.25 -7.40
N LEU A 53 40.21 7.19 -6.71
CA LEU A 53 39.14 6.89 -5.75
C LEU A 53 37.98 6.13 -6.39
N LYS A 54 37.57 6.48 -7.62
CA LYS A 54 36.53 5.74 -8.35
C LYS A 54 36.94 4.30 -8.65
N LYS A 55 38.21 4.07 -9.01
CA LYS A 55 38.74 2.72 -9.26
C LYS A 55 38.81 1.92 -7.96
N GLU A 56 39.38 2.50 -6.90
CA GLU A 56 39.46 1.88 -5.58
C GLU A 56 38.09 1.52 -5.01
N LEU A 57 37.09 2.40 -5.17
CA LEU A 57 35.71 2.12 -4.73
C LEU A 57 35.07 1.00 -5.56
N ALA A 58 35.34 0.96 -6.87
CA ALA A 58 34.88 -0.14 -7.74
C ALA A 58 35.53 -1.48 -7.36
N ASP A 59 36.82 -1.47 -7.07
CA ASP A 59 37.58 -2.68 -6.68
C ASP A 59 37.21 -3.14 -5.27
N ALA A 60 36.98 -2.21 -4.33
CA ALA A 60 36.44 -2.51 -3.00
C ALA A 60 35.03 -3.12 -3.09
N ARG A 61 34.16 -2.59 -3.95
CA ARG A 61 32.82 -3.18 -4.18
C ARG A 61 32.91 -4.59 -4.75
N LYS A 62 33.82 -4.85 -5.68
CA LYS A 62 34.07 -6.18 -6.23
C LYS A 62 34.63 -7.13 -5.17
N ALA A 63 35.61 -6.68 -4.39
CA ALA A 63 36.21 -7.47 -3.32
C ALA A 63 35.18 -7.82 -2.23
N VAL A 64 34.34 -6.88 -1.82
CA VAL A 64 33.22 -7.14 -0.90
C VAL A 64 32.23 -8.13 -1.51
N GLY A 65 31.92 -8.01 -2.81
CA GLY A 65 31.07 -8.97 -3.51
C GLY A 65 31.64 -10.39 -3.60
N VAL A 66 32.96 -10.55 -3.64
CA VAL A 66 33.65 -11.85 -3.69
C VAL A 66 33.80 -12.46 -2.28
N VAL A 67 34.11 -11.65 -1.27
CA VAL A 67 34.23 -12.10 0.13
C VAL A 67 32.87 -12.44 0.74
N ALA A 68 31.79 -11.80 0.28
CA ALA A 68 30.41 -12.12 0.70
C ALA A 68 29.89 -13.48 0.19
N GLY A 69 30.68 -14.22 -0.60
CA GLY A 69 30.32 -15.54 -1.09
C GLY A 69 29.25 -15.47 -2.17
N SER A 70 29.51 -16.15 -3.27
CA SER A 70 28.53 -16.47 -4.30
C SER A 70 27.23 -17.04 -3.71
N LYS A 71 26.25 -16.17 -3.50
CA LYS A 71 24.84 -16.52 -3.70
C LYS A 71 24.48 -15.93 -5.06
N GLU A 72 24.26 -16.83 -6.01
CA GLU A 72 23.77 -16.54 -7.34
C GLU A 72 22.70 -15.45 -7.30
N THR A 73 22.84 -14.47 -8.18
CA THR A 73 21.74 -13.58 -8.59
C THR A 73 20.86 -13.08 -7.45
N LEU A 74 21.41 -12.27 -6.56
CA LEU A 74 20.64 -11.14 -6.07
C LEU A 74 20.46 -10.19 -7.26
N SER A 75 19.56 -10.57 -8.19
CA SER A 75 18.67 -9.59 -8.77
C SER A 75 18.28 -8.71 -7.60
N GLN A 76 18.62 -7.43 -7.63
CA GLN A 76 17.96 -6.49 -6.74
C GLN A 76 16.48 -6.88 -6.79
N PRO A 77 15.84 -7.26 -5.66
CA PRO A 77 14.40 -7.48 -5.71
C PRO A 77 13.87 -6.21 -6.32
N LYS A 78 13.15 -6.33 -7.45
CA LYS A 78 12.54 -5.18 -8.12
C LYS A 78 11.92 -4.38 -7.00
N THR A 79 12.47 -3.19 -6.81
CA THR A 79 12.30 -2.37 -5.62
C THR A 79 10.82 -2.27 -5.31
N GLY A 80 10.37 -3.02 -4.29
CA GLY A 80 9.02 -2.90 -3.77
C GLY A 80 8.06 -4.07 -3.95
N GLU A 81 8.43 -5.24 -4.45
CA GLU A 81 7.57 -6.43 -4.33
C GLU A 81 7.95 -7.22 -3.08
N LEU A 82 6.93 -7.68 -2.33
CA LEU A 82 7.12 -8.50 -1.15
C LEU A 82 7.52 -9.92 -1.59
N ASP A 83 8.57 -10.44 -0.97
CA ASP A 83 9.04 -11.81 -1.22
C ASP A 83 8.04 -12.85 -0.66
N GLU A 84 8.07 -14.08 -1.15
CA GLU A 84 7.17 -15.16 -0.68
C GLU A 84 7.34 -15.38 0.83
N THR A 85 8.58 -15.35 1.32
CA THR A 85 8.89 -15.42 2.76
C THR A 85 8.31 -14.27 3.58
N GLN A 86 8.14 -13.10 2.96
CA GLN A 86 7.55 -11.91 3.59
C GLN A 86 6.03 -11.98 3.61
N LEU A 87 5.42 -12.56 2.58
CA LEU A 87 3.99 -12.85 2.54
C LEU A 87 3.62 -13.89 3.61
N ASP A 88 4.38 -14.98 3.72
CA ASP A 88 4.20 -15.98 4.78
C ASP A 88 4.29 -15.34 6.18
N TYR A 89 5.23 -14.40 6.37
CA TYR A 89 5.35 -13.68 7.63
C TYR A 89 4.12 -12.81 7.94
N LEU A 90 3.52 -12.18 6.93
CA LEU A 90 2.29 -11.41 7.08
C LEU A 90 1.09 -12.31 7.40
N ASP A 91 1.02 -13.47 6.76
CA ASP A 91 -0.01 -14.48 7.04
C ASP A 91 0.09 -15.00 8.48
N LEU A 92 1.31 -15.25 8.97
CA LEU A 92 1.55 -15.59 10.39
C LEU A 92 1.13 -14.48 11.36
N LYS A 93 1.14 -13.22 10.91
CA LYS A 93 0.64 -12.07 11.67
C LYS A 93 -0.87 -11.85 11.51
N GLY A 94 -1.54 -12.68 10.70
CA GLY A 94 -2.97 -12.58 10.43
C GLY A 94 -3.33 -11.46 9.45
N ILE A 95 -2.36 -10.98 8.66
CA ILE A 95 -2.57 -9.96 7.62
C ILE A 95 -2.61 -10.66 6.26
N THR A 96 -3.73 -11.33 5.98
CA THR A 96 -3.97 -12.05 4.70
C THR A 96 -4.63 -11.18 3.63
N ASP A 97 -4.92 -9.95 3.99
CA ASP A 97 -5.75 -9.04 3.23
C ASP A 97 -4.98 -8.34 2.12
N SER A 98 -5.46 -8.46 0.87
CA SER A 98 -4.83 -7.85 -0.30
C SER A 98 -4.64 -6.33 -0.14
N GLU A 99 -5.66 -5.61 0.34
CA GLU A 99 -5.59 -4.17 0.60
C GLU A 99 -4.52 -3.81 1.63
N SER A 100 -4.48 -4.55 2.74
CA SER A 100 -3.48 -4.39 3.81
C SER A 100 -2.06 -4.65 3.31
N ILE A 101 -1.88 -5.70 2.50
CA ILE A 101 -0.62 -6.04 1.83
C ILE A 101 -0.20 -4.90 0.91
N THR A 102 -1.11 -4.32 0.11
CA THR A 102 -0.78 -3.18 -0.76
C THR A 102 -0.38 -1.92 0.01
N VAL A 103 -0.96 -1.68 1.19
CA VAL A 103 -0.57 -0.55 2.05
C VAL A 103 0.85 -0.73 2.54
N ILE A 104 1.16 -1.92 3.07
CA ILE A 104 2.50 -2.27 3.55
C ILE A 104 3.52 -2.15 2.42
N GLN A 105 3.20 -2.70 1.24
CA GLN A 105 4.05 -2.62 0.06
C GLN A 105 4.33 -1.17 -0.36
N LYS A 106 3.31 -0.30 -0.34
CA LYS A 106 3.47 1.13 -0.65
C LYS A 106 4.36 1.84 0.38
N VAL A 107 4.26 1.50 1.66
CA VAL A 107 5.11 2.11 2.70
C VAL A 107 6.55 1.65 2.56
N ILE A 108 6.79 0.35 2.30
CA ILE A 108 8.14 -0.18 2.02
C ILE A 108 8.75 0.51 0.80
N GLN A 109 7.98 0.67 -0.29
CA GLN A 109 8.44 1.36 -1.50
C GLN A 109 8.82 2.83 -1.26
N LYS A 110 8.06 3.53 -0.42
CA LYS A 110 8.27 4.96 -0.15
C LYS A 110 9.40 5.22 0.84
N THR A 111 9.52 4.38 1.86
CA THR A 111 10.44 4.62 2.99
C THR A 111 11.74 3.82 2.86
N GLY A 112 11.74 2.74 2.07
CA GLY A 112 12.86 1.80 2.01
C GLY A 112 13.07 1.00 3.29
N GLN A 113 12.15 1.07 4.25
CA GLN A 113 12.23 0.34 5.51
C GLN A 113 11.99 -1.15 5.31
N THR A 114 12.52 -1.95 6.24
CA THR A 114 12.25 -3.39 6.25
C THR A 114 10.81 -3.67 6.69
N LEU A 115 10.24 -4.80 6.24
CA LEU A 115 8.88 -5.20 6.63
C LEU A 115 8.66 -5.19 8.16
N ARG A 116 9.68 -5.58 8.93
CA ARG A 116 9.61 -5.62 10.40
C ARG A 116 9.58 -4.24 11.05
N GLU A 117 10.17 -3.24 10.41
CA GLU A 117 10.13 -1.84 10.86
C GLU A 117 8.78 -1.23 10.49
N VAL A 118 8.31 -1.48 9.27
CA VAL A 118 7.00 -1.01 8.79
C VAL A 118 5.86 -1.52 9.67
N LEU A 119 5.93 -2.76 10.15
CA LEU A 119 4.93 -3.31 11.07
C LEU A 119 5.00 -2.74 12.50
N LYS A 120 6.06 -1.99 12.84
CA LYS A 120 6.19 -1.26 14.11
C LYS A 120 5.81 0.21 13.99
N ASP A 121 5.62 0.71 12.78
CA ASP A 121 5.22 2.09 12.54
C ASP A 121 3.75 2.30 12.96
N ASP A 122 3.54 3.26 13.87
CA ASP A 122 2.22 3.62 14.38
C ASP A 122 1.25 3.98 13.26
N TYR A 123 1.75 4.63 12.19
CA TYR A 123 0.94 4.99 11.04
C TYR A 123 0.39 3.76 10.32
N VAL A 124 1.23 2.73 10.13
CA VAL A 124 0.85 1.49 9.45
C VAL A 124 -0.11 0.69 10.33
N ILE A 125 0.17 0.58 11.62
CA ILE A 125 -0.69 -0.11 12.58
C ILE A 125 -2.08 0.54 12.61
N ALA A 126 -2.15 1.87 12.68
CA ALA A 126 -3.42 2.60 12.65
C ALA A 126 -4.18 2.37 11.34
N LYS A 127 -3.48 2.35 10.19
CA LYS A 127 -4.12 2.12 8.89
C LYS A 127 -4.63 0.69 8.75
N LEU A 128 -3.90 -0.31 9.23
CA LEU A 128 -4.32 -1.71 9.24
C LEU A 128 -5.54 -1.92 10.17
N ALA A 129 -5.56 -1.28 11.33
CA ALA A 129 -6.69 -1.31 12.24
C ALA A 129 -7.96 -0.71 11.60
N TYR A 130 -7.82 0.40 10.89
CA TYR A 130 -8.91 1.02 10.13
C TYR A 130 -9.47 0.07 9.05
N LEU A 131 -8.60 -0.57 8.26
CA LEU A 131 -9.04 -1.51 7.23
C LEU A 131 -9.76 -2.73 7.80
N LYS A 132 -9.29 -3.23 8.95
CA LYS A 132 -9.98 -4.31 9.67
C LYS A 132 -11.37 -3.88 10.12
N ALA A 133 -11.49 -2.69 10.72
CA ALA A 133 -12.78 -2.16 11.14
C ALA A 133 -13.75 -1.96 9.96
N GLU A 134 -13.27 -1.47 8.81
CA GLU A 134 -14.08 -1.32 7.59
C GLU A 134 -14.63 -2.67 7.10
N LYS A 135 -13.84 -3.75 7.23
CA LYS A 135 -14.27 -5.11 6.89
C LYS A 135 -15.25 -5.69 7.89
N ASP A 136 -15.03 -5.47 9.17
CA ASP A 136 -15.97 -5.89 10.21
C ASP A 136 -17.33 -5.21 9.98
N VAL A 137 -17.33 -3.93 9.61
CA VAL A 137 -18.55 -3.21 9.21
C VAL A 137 -19.14 -3.80 7.92
N LYS A 138 -18.35 -4.00 6.87
CA LYS A 138 -18.84 -4.52 5.58
C LYS A 138 -19.38 -5.94 5.68
N SER A 139 -18.82 -6.77 6.54
CA SER A 139 -19.29 -8.13 6.81
C SER A 139 -20.52 -8.15 7.73
N ALA A 140 -20.62 -7.18 8.65
CA ALA A 140 -21.80 -7.02 9.51
C ALA A 140 -23.00 -6.41 8.76
N ILE A 141 -22.77 -5.64 7.69
CA ILE A 141 -23.85 -5.17 6.82
C ILE A 141 -24.37 -6.39 6.04
N PRO A 142 -25.62 -6.82 6.25
CA PRO A 142 -26.19 -7.88 5.43
C PRO A 142 -26.12 -7.42 3.98
N SER A 143 -25.35 -8.15 3.16
CA SER A 143 -25.39 -7.98 1.71
C SER A 143 -26.85 -8.05 1.32
N SER A 144 -27.42 -6.90 0.89
CA SER A 144 -28.76 -6.82 0.34
C SER A 144 -28.77 -7.50 -1.02
N THR A 145 -28.43 -8.79 -1.04
CA THR A 145 -28.78 -9.72 -2.08
C THR A 145 -30.28 -9.82 -2.00
N ARG A 146 -30.93 -9.08 -2.88
CA ARG A 146 -32.36 -9.09 -3.17
C ARG A 146 -32.87 -10.53 -3.18
N ARG A 147 -33.24 -11.06 -2.00
CA ARG A 147 -34.29 -12.07 -1.88
C ARG A 147 -35.56 -11.34 -2.24
N GLY A 148 -35.73 -11.10 -3.55
CA GLY A 148 -37.02 -10.77 -4.11
C GLY A 148 -37.92 -11.93 -3.75
N GLY A 149 -38.82 -11.68 -2.79
CA GLY A 149 -39.89 -12.60 -2.49
C GLY A 149 -40.77 -12.69 -3.74
N ASP A 150 -40.70 -13.82 -4.42
CA ASP A 150 -41.77 -14.24 -5.32
C ASP A 150 -42.79 -15.02 -4.49
N VAL A 151 -43.42 -14.33 -3.53
CA VAL A 151 -44.50 -14.84 -2.66
C VAL A 151 -45.86 -14.44 -3.27
N SER A 152 -45.93 -14.31 -4.59
CA SER A 152 -47.20 -14.01 -5.29
C SER A 152 -47.82 -15.23 -5.97
N GLY A 153 -47.21 -16.41 -5.86
CA GLY A 153 -47.72 -17.62 -6.52
C GLY A 153 -47.12 -18.91 -5.98
N ASP A 154 -46.86 -18.97 -4.67
CA ASP A 154 -46.15 -20.09 -4.05
C ASP A 154 -47.01 -21.38 -4.15
N ILE A 155 -46.76 -22.14 -5.22
CA ILE A 155 -47.45 -23.39 -5.59
C ILE A 155 -47.50 -24.33 -4.40
N SER A 156 -46.46 -24.32 -3.56
CA SER A 156 -46.37 -25.12 -2.33
C SER A 156 -47.55 -24.88 -1.38
N SER A 157 -47.89 -23.63 -1.12
CA SER A 157 -49.00 -23.24 -0.25
C SER A 157 -50.37 -23.60 -0.85
N ALA A 158 -50.48 -23.56 -2.18
CA ALA A 158 -51.70 -23.91 -2.89
C ALA A 158 -51.92 -25.43 -2.97
N ILE A 159 -50.85 -26.23 -3.07
CA ILE A 159 -50.91 -27.70 -2.98
C ILE A 159 -51.44 -28.09 -1.60
N VAL A 160 -50.92 -27.52 -0.51
CA VAL A 160 -51.39 -27.82 0.85
C VAL A 160 -52.87 -27.50 1.02
N LYS A 161 -53.32 -26.32 0.56
CA LYS A 161 -54.74 -25.95 0.60
C LYS A 161 -55.61 -26.89 -0.24
N PHE A 162 -55.11 -27.34 -1.39
CA PHE A 162 -55.83 -28.30 -2.23
C PHE A 162 -55.94 -29.68 -1.56
N GLU A 163 -54.88 -30.15 -0.90
CA GLU A 163 -54.92 -31.41 -0.13
C GLU A 163 -55.90 -31.34 1.05
N GLU A 164 -56.02 -30.19 1.71
CA GLU A 164 -56.91 -29.99 2.86
C GLU A 164 -58.39 -29.76 2.49
N THR A 165 -58.65 -28.98 1.43
CA THR A 165 -60.00 -28.51 1.11
C THR A 165 -60.59 -29.15 -0.14
N GLY A 166 -59.76 -29.74 -1.00
CA GLY A 166 -60.16 -30.28 -2.30
C GLY A 166 -60.53 -29.23 -3.35
N ILE A 167 -60.34 -27.93 -3.07
CA ILE A 167 -60.74 -26.83 -3.97
C ILE A 167 -59.50 -26.28 -4.68
N LEU A 168 -59.56 -26.18 -6.01
CA LEU A 168 -58.48 -25.62 -6.82
C LEU A 168 -58.43 -24.07 -6.73
N PRO A 169 -57.23 -23.48 -6.85
CA PRO A 169 -57.06 -22.03 -6.99
C PRO A 169 -57.88 -21.46 -8.17
N LYS A 170 -58.39 -20.23 -8.02
CA LYS A 170 -59.19 -19.57 -9.07
C LYS A 170 -58.37 -19.18 -10.31
N ASP A 171 -57.05 -19.04 -10.14
CA ASP A 171 -56.13 -18.71 -11.22
C ASP A 171 -55.79 -19.98 -12.02
N PHE A 172 -56.12 -19.98 -13.31
CA PHE A 172 -55.96 -21.16 -14.17
C PHE A 172 -54.51 -21.67 -14.22
N GLU A 173 -53.53 -20.77 -14.30
CA GLU A 173 -52.11 -21.13 -14.33
C GLU A 173 -51.61 -21.75 -13.02
N LEU A 174 -52.19 -21.35 -11.88
CA LEU A 174 -51.82 -21.88 -10.58
C LEU A 174 -52.54 -23.22 -10.36
N ALA A 175 -53.80 -23.31 -10.80
CA ALA A 175 -54.58 -24.55 -10.79
C ALA A 175 -53.90 -25.65 -11.62
N SER A 176 -53.44 -25.36 -12.84
CA SER A 176 -52.75 -26.34 -13.69
C SER A 176 -51.46 -26.86 -13.05
N LYS A 177 -50.65 -25.96 -12.48
CA LYS A 177 -49.42 -26.32 -11.77
C LYS A 177 -49.68 -27.18 -10.52
N VAL A 178 -50.75 -26.89 -9.78
CA VAL A 178 -51.16 -27.70 -8.62
C VAL A 178 -51.63 -29.09 -9.06
N THR A 179 -52.44 -29.20 -10.13
CA THR A 179 -52.87 -30.50 -10.65
C THR A 179 -51.71 -31.33 -11.20
N ASP A 180 -50.78 -30.70 -11.91
CA ASP A 180 -49.57 -31.37 -12.43
C ASP A 180 -48.68 -31.87 -11.28
N ALA A 181 -48.54 -31.08 -10.22
CA ALA A 181 -47.79 -31.48 -9.03
C ALA A 181 -48.45 -32.64 -8.27
N VAL A 182 -49.78 -32.61 -8.09
CA VAL A 182 -50.53 -33.67 -7.42
C VAL A 182 -50.50 -34.97 -8.23
N THR A 183 -50.66 -34.90 -9.54
CA THR A 183 -50.57 -36.08 -10.42
C THR A 183 -49.14 -36.64 -10.47
N ALA A 184 -48.11 -35.79 -10.46
CA ALA A 184 -46.73 -36.23 -10.35
C ALA A 184 -46.43 -36.96 -9.02
N LYS A 185 -46.99 -36.47 -7.90
CA LYS A 185 -46.87 -37.12 -6.56
C LYS A 185 -47.55 -38.49 -6.51
N GLY A 186 -48.68 -38.65 -7.22
CA GLY A 186 -49.39 -39.93 -7.35
C GLY A 186 -48.69 -40.94 -8.26
N ASN A 187 -47.98 -40.47 -9.29
CA ASN A 187 -47.24 -41.30 -10.24
C ASN A 187 -45.82 -41.60 -9.76
N ARG A 188 -45.69 -42.46 -8.74
CA ARG A 188 -44.39 -42.98 -8.24
C ARG A 188 -43.64 -43.87 -9.23
N ASN A 189 -44.20 -44.10 -10.42
CA ASN A 189 -43.69 -45.01 -11.44
C ASN A 189 -43.36 -44.28 -12.77
N LYS A 190 -42.85 -43.04 -12.70
CA LYS A 190 -42.28 -42.34 -13.86
C LYS A 190 -40.81 -42.76 -14.04
N PRO A 191 -40.37 -43.15 -15.24
CA PRO A 191 -38.97 -43.43 -15.52
C PRO A 191 -38.09 -42.19 -15.31
N SER A 192 -36.87 -42.35 -14.84
CA SER A 192 -35.93 -41.25 -14.51
C SER A 192 -35.33 -40.51 -15.71
N TRP A 193 -35.80 -40.78 -16.93
CA TRP A 193 -35.22 -40.25 -18.18
C TRP A 193 -36.19 -39.35 -18.95
N HIS A 194 -36.91 -38.46 -18.27
CA HIS A 194 -37.63 -37.36 -18.91
C HIS A 194 -37.38 -36.04 -18.18
#